data_AF-A0A961DR22-F1
#
_entry.id   AF-A0A961DR22-F1
#
_cell.length_a   1.000
_cell.length_b   1.000
_cell.length_c   1.000
_cell.angle_alpha   90.00
_cell.angle_beta   90.00
_cell.angle_gamma   90.00
#
_symmetry.space_group_name_H-M   'P 1'
#
loop_
_entity.id
_entity.type
_entity.pdbx_description
1 polymer ?
#
loop_
_entity_poly.entity_id
_entity_poly.type
_entity_poly.pdbx_seq_one_letter_code
_entity_poly.pdbx_strand_id
1 'polypeptide(L)'
;LHYDIDGPHSLISSWGGMSPPKDLSMVKPIERVLRSGLFGVWDAPDLGIDELPAGLNPSGSKSWGEDSFLFFPNFMILIWKPNWYLTYHYWPTSHSSHIFEGTLYFVPPTNAYERLQQELASVTFKEYALQDANTLEATQTMIENGVVDTFPLCDQEVMLRHLHTVARKYVDDHLSETGTTVRISAAS
;
A
#
# COMPACT_ATOMS: atom_id res chain seq x y z
N LEU A 1 9.87 3.15 11.16
CA LEU A 1 8.57 2.48 11.14
C LEU A 1 7.70 3.18 12.17
N HIS A 2 6.54 3.67 11.74
CA HIS A 2 5.56 4.32 12.59
C HIS A 2 4.16 3.89 12.16
N TYR A 3 3.28 3.75 13.13
CA TYR A 3 1.90 3.35 12.94
C TYR A 3 1.01 4.40 13.60
N ASP A 4 -0.06 4.78 12.92
CA ASP A 4 -1.06 5.70 13.47
C ASP A 4 -2.47 5.26 13.08
N ILE A 5 -3.45 5.68 13.88
CA ILE A 5 -4.87 5.35 13.71
C ILE A 5 -5.68 6.64 13.91
N ASP A 6 -6.59 6.92 12.97
CA ASP A 6 -7.62 7.94 13.11
C ASP A 6 -8.98 7.32 12.82
N GLY A 7 -9.72 7.02 13.88
CA GLY A 7 -11.02 6.35 13.79
C GLY A 7 -10.91 5.00 13.08
N PRO A 8 -11.59 4.80 11.92
CA PRO A 8 -11.49 3.57 11.14
C PRO A 8 -10.30 3.55 10.17
N HIS A 9 -9.56 4.66 10.05
CA HIS A 9 -8.47 4.83 9.11
C HIS A 9 -7.13 4.56 9.80
N SER A 10 -6.12 4.19 9.02
CA SER A 10 -4.79 3.90 9.55
C SER A 10 -3.69 4.39 8.64
N LEU A 11 -2.51 4.55 9.23
CA LEU A 11 -1.28 4.99 8.57
C LEU A 11 -0.14 4.04 8.94
N ILE A 12 0.64 3.67 7.94
CA ILE A 12 1.95 3.05 8.10
C ILE A 12 2.98 3.95 7.44
N SER A 13 3.97 4.38 8.21
CA SER A 13 5.15 5.07 7.67
C SER A 13 6.34 4.12 7.72
N SER A 14 6.84 3.71 6.56
CA SER A 14 7.92 2.73 6.47
C SER A 14 9.23 3.31 5.95
N TRP A 15 10.28 2.50 6.12
CA TRP A 15 11.57 2.79 5.56
C TRP A 15 11.60 2.32 4.11
N GLY A 16 11.99 3.19 3.19
CA GLY A 16 12.10 2.82 1.78
C GLY A 16 13.44 2.19 1.45
N GLY A 17 13.45 1.39 0.40
CA GLY A 17 14.68 1.18 -0.34
C GLY A 17 15.15 2.52 -0.90
N MET A 18 16.44 2.83 -0.72
CA MET A 18 16.95 4.12 -1.14
C MET A 18 16.93 4.21 -2.68
N SER A 19 16.31 5.27 -3.18
CA SER A 19 16.47 5.75 -4.55
C SER A 19 17.33 7.03 -4.49
N PRO A 20 18.51 7.06 -5.12
CA PRO A 20 19.17 5.96 -5.83
C PRO A 20 19.69 4.85 -4.89
N PRO A 21 19.79 3.60 -5.36
CA PRO A 21 20.33 2.49 -4.58
C PRO A 21 21.83 2.67 -4.33
N LYS A 22 22.30 2.28 -3.13
CA LYS A 22 23.73 2.35 -2.76
C LYS A 22 24.63 1.52 -3.66
N ASP A 23 24.14 0.35 -4.06
CA ASP A 23 24.85 -0.58 -4.92
C ASP A 23 24.13 -0.71 -6.27
N LEU A 24 24.72 -0.14 -7.32
CA LEU A 24 24.16 -0.19 -8.68
C LEU A 24 24.24 -1.59 -9.31
N SER A 25 25.02 -2.52 -8.74
CA SER A 25 25.07 -3.90 -9.22
C SER A 25 23.83 -4.72 -8.81
N MET A 26 23.09 -4.24 -7.80
CA MET A 26 21.87 -4.87 -7.28
C MET A 26 20.60 -4.48 -8.04
N VAL A 27 20.70 -3.60 -9.04
CA VAL A 27 19.57 -3.12 -9.84
C VAL A 27 19.74 -3.46 -11.30
N LYS A 28 18.63 -3.55 -12.03
CA LYS A 28 18.65 -3.97 -13.43
C LYS A 28 19.40 -2.94 -14.27
N PRO A 29 20.12 -3.34 -15.35
CA PRO A 29 20.82 -2.38 -16.21
C PRO A 29 19.93 -1.25 -16.73
N ILE A 30 18.66 -1.53 -17.03
CA ILE A 30 17.69 -0.53 -17.48
C ILE A 30 17.35 0.50 -16.38
N GLU A 31 17.26 0.08 -15.12
CA GLU A 31 16.99 0.96 -13.98
C GLU A 31 18.15 1.92 -13.75
N ARG A 32 19.39 1.49 -14.03
CA ARG A 32 20.57 2.37 -14.00
C ARG A 32 20.56 3.42 -15.11
N VAL A 33 20.18 3.01 -16.32
CA VAL A 33 20.17 3.90 -17.50
C VAL A 33 19.05 4.92 -17.41
N LEU A 34 17.86 4.50 -16.99
CA LEU A 34 16.69 5.37 -16.82
C LEU A 34 16.60 6.00 -15.43
N ARG A 35 17.49 5.64 -14.50
CA ARG A 35 17.50 6.15 -13.12
C ARG A 35 16.10 6.10 -12.48
N SER A 36 15.44 4.96 -12.61
CA SER A 36 14.06 4.72 -12.19
C SER A 36 13.86 3.24 -11.89
N GLY A 37 12.89 2.89 -11.06
CA GLY A 37 12.59 1.51 -10.70
C GLY A 37 11.40 1.39 -9.76
N LEU A 38 11.43 0.43 -8.83
CA LEU A 38 10.33 0.10 -7.92
C LEU A 38 9.83 1.32 -7.13
N PHE A 39 10.74 2.11 -6.57
CA PHE A 39 10.40 3.26 -5.74
C PHE A 39 10.19 4.55 -6.56
N GLY A 40 10.04 4.41 -7.88
CA GLY A 40 9.90 5.51 -8.82
C GLY A 40 11.21 6.05 -9.37
N VAL A 41 11.15 7.26 -9.92
CA VAL A 41 12.30 7.99 -10.46
C VAL A 41 13.27 8.33 -9.32
N TRP A 42 14.57 8.13 -9.54
CA TRP A 42 15.56 8.32 -8.48
C TRP A 42 15.83 9.78 -8.16
N ASP A 43 15.74 10.64 -9.17
CA ASP A 43 15.89 12.08 -9.03
C ASP A 43 14.49 12.67 -8.89
N ALA A 44 14.09 12.94 -7.65
CA ALA A 44 12.77 13.47 -7.33
C ALA A 44 12.57 14.85 -8.00
N PRO A 45 11.41 15.10 -8.64
CA PRO A 45 11.09 16.43 -9.14
C PRO A 45 11.02 17.43 -7.98
N ASP A 46 11.47 18.65 -8.22
CA ASP A 46 11.31 19.76 -7.27
C ASP A 46 9.85 20.22 -7.26
N LEU A 47 9.21 20.13 -6.09
CA LEU A 47 7.84 20.58 -5.88
C LEU A 47 7.76 22.03 -5.36
N GLY A 48 8.90 22.68 -5.09
CA GLY A 48 8.94 23.99 -4.43
C GLY A 48 8.50 23.93 -2.97
N ILE A 49 8.72 22.80 -2.30
CA ILE A 49 8.35 22.55 -0.91
C ILE A 49 9.63 22.30 -0.12
N ASP A 50 9.96 23.20 0.80
CA ASP A 50 11.16 23.10 1.63
C ASP A 50 10.97 22.15 2.83
N GLU A 51 9.74 22.05 3.35
CA GLU A 51 9.39 21.23 4.50
C GLU A 51 8.23 20.28 4.18
N LEU A 52 8.40 19.00 4.54
CA LEU A 52 7.32 18.01 4.35
C LEU A 52 6.07 18.42 5.15
N PRO A 53 4.86 18.26 4.59
CA PRO A 53 3.62 18.40 5.33
C PRO A 53 3.63 17.57 6.61
N ALA A 54 3.05 18.07 7.70
CA ALA A 54 3.09 17.42 9.01
C ALA A 54 2.52 15.98 9.04
N GLY A 55 1.65 15.63 8.09
CA GLY A 55 1.11 14.27 7.95
C GLY A 55 2.06 13.28 7.28
N LEU A 56 3.17 13.74 6.67
CA LEU A 56 4.17 12.88 6.04
C LEU A 56 5.39 12.71 6.92
N ASN A 57 5.97 11.51 6.90
CA ASN A 57 7.07 11.08 7.73
C ASN A 57 6.88 11.48 9.21
N PRO A 58 5.79 11.06 9.87
CA PRO A 58 5.48 11.46 11.25
C PRO A 58 6.59 11.08 12.25
N SER A 59 7.41 10.08 11.91
CA SER A 59 8.57 9.68 12.72
C SER A 59 9.80 10.56 12.56
N GLY A 60 9.82 11.49 11.60
CA GLY A 60 11.02 12.27 11.24
C GLY A 60 12.20 11.41 10.82
N SER A 61 11.95 10.19 10.33
CA SER A 61 13.00 9.23 10.03
C SER A 61 13.82 9.68 8.82
N LYS A 62 15.16 9.70 8.97
CA LYS A 62 16.08 9.98 7.86
C LYS A 62 16.02 8.92 6.76
N SER A 63 15.61 7.70 7.11
CA SER A 63 15.43 6.57 6.22
C SER A 63 13.99 6.39 5.75
N TRP A 64 13.14 7.42 5.90
CA TRP A 64 11.78 7.42 5.35
C TRP A 64 11.78 7.13 3.85
N GLY A 65 10.79 6.35 3.41
CA GLY A 65 10.62 5.97 2.01
C GLY A 65 9.23 6.23 1.47
N GLU A 66 8.21 5.93 2.26
CA GLU A 66 6.82 6.18 1.93
C GLU A 66 5.97 6.32 3.19
N ASP A 67 4.79 6.90 3.00
CA ASP A 67 3.66 6.79 3.91
C ASP A 67 2.45 6.19 3.19
N SER A 68 1.87 5.16 3.81
CA SER A 68 0.75 4.38 3.33
C SER A 68 -0.48 4.67 4.18
N PHE A 69 -1.42 5.42 3.61
CA PHE A 69 -2.69 5.77 4.23
C PHE A 69 -3.76 4.79 3.78
N LEU A 70 -4.40 4.10 4.73
CA LEU A 70 -5.56 3.25 4.49
C LEU A 70 -6.82 3.98 4.96
N PHE A 71 -7.64 4.36 4.00
CA PHE A 71 -8.97 4.89 4.21
C PHE A 71 -9.97 3.74 4.12
N PHE A 72 -10.32 3.18 5.28
CA PHE A 72 -11.44 2.24 5.39
C PHE A 72 -12.71 2.81 4.71
N PRO A 73 -13.43 2.03 3.89
CA PRO A 73 -13.33 0.57 3.81
C PRO A 73 -12.33 0.01 2.80
N ASN A 74 -11.94 0.74 1.76
CA ASN A 74 -11.35 0.12 0.57
C ASN A 74 -10.47 1.01 -0.29
N PHE A 75 -9.98 2.13 0.25
CA PHE A 75 -9.16 3.09 -0.49
C PHE A 75 -7.82 3.28 0.19
N MET A 76 -6.74 3.35 -0.58
CA MET A 76 -5.41 3.65 -0.07
C MET A 76 -4.73 4.74 -0.88
N ILE A 77 -3.90 5.53 -0.21
CA ILE A 77 -2.95 6.47 -0.83
C ILE A 77 -1.57 6.13 -0.33
N LEU A 78 -0.62 5.90 -1.24
CA LEU A 78 0.78 5.71 -0.90
C LEU A 78 1.56 6.89 -1.45
N ILE A 79 2.21 7.64 -0.57
CA ILE A 79 3.01 8.81 -0.91
C ILE A 79 4.48 8.44 -0.78
N TRP A 80 5.21 8.52 -1.89
CA TRP A 80 6.61 8.12 -1.95
C TRP A 80 7.54 9.32 -1.80
N LYS A 81 8.68 9.10 -1.15
CA LYS A 81 9.74 10.08 -0.97
C LYS A 81 10.19 10.75 -2.28
N PRO A 82 10.26 10.07 -3.44
CA PRO A 82 10.60 10.72 -4.71
C PRO A 82 9.47 11.54 -5.35
N ASN A 83 8.59 12.16 -4.55
CA ASN A 83 7.57 13.12 -4.99
C ASN A 83 6.59 12.59 -6.05
N TRP A 84 6.18 11.33 -5.87
CA TRP A 84 5.06 10.73 -6.61
C TRP A 84 4.17 9.97 -5.63
N TYR A 85 2.94 9.73 -6.02
CA TYR A 85 2.02 8.96 -5.20
C TYR A 85 1.18 8.04 -6.06
N LEU A 86 0.56 7.07 -5.42
CA LEU A 86 -0.40 6.20 -6.06
C LEU A 86 -1.65 6.06 -5.20
N THR A 87 -2.72 5.63 -5.84
CA THR A 87 -3.95 5.24 -5.18
C THR A 87 -4.27 3.79 -5.45
N TYR A 88 -4.81 3.10 -4.45
CA TYR A 88 -5.45 1.79 -4.63
C TYR A 88 -6.93 1.89 -4.30
N HIS A 89 -7.75 1.31 -5.17
CA HIS A 89 -9.15 1.02 -4.86
C HIS A 89 -9.38 -0.48 -4.95
N TYR A 90 -10.03 -1.02 -3.93
CA TYR A 90 -10.44 -2.42 -3.87
C TYR A 90 -11.96 -2.48 -3.98
N TRP A 91 -12.51 -2.75 -5.16
CA TRP A 91 -13.96 -2.81 -5.37
C TRP A 91 -14.49 -4.22 -5.12
N PRO A 92 -15.18 -4.50 -4.01
CA PRO A 92 -15.66 -5.84 -3.72
C PRO A 92 -16.69 -6.28 -4.76
N THR A 93 -16.55 -7.48 -5.30
CA THR A 93 -17.52 -8.06 -6.25
C THR A 93 -18.19 -9.30 -5.70
N SER A 94 -17.56 -9.98 -4.73
CA SER A 94 -18.15 -11.05 -3.94
C SER A 94 -17.42 -11.17 -2.59
N HIS A 95 -17.72 -12.22 -1.81
CA HIS A 95 -16.98 -12.52 -0.58
C HIS A 95 -15.52 -12.95 -0.83
N SER A 96 -15.20 -13.43 -2.03
CA SER A 96 -13.89 -14.00 -2.40
C SER A 96 -13.29 -13.37 -3.66
N SER A 97 -13.88 -12.27 -4.18
CA SER A 97 -13.37 -11.56 -5.35
C SER A 97 -13.56 -10.05 -5.25
N HIS A 98 -12.64 -9.31 -5.85
CA HIS A 98 -12.70 -7.86 -5.97
C HIS A 98 -12.01 -7.41 -7.27
N ILE A 99 -12.22 -6.16 -7.66
CA ILE A 99 -11.43 -5.48 -8.69
C ILE A 99 -10.40 -4.61 -7.99
N PHE A 100 -9.13 -4.77 -8.34
CA PHE A 100 -8.04 -3.92 -7.90
C PHE A 100 -7.76 -2.86 -8.97
N GLU A 101 -7.85 -1.58 -8.59
CA GLU A 101 -7.49 -0.46 -9.45
C GLU A 101 -6.34 0.32 -8.81
N GLY A 102 -5.21 0.40 -9.53
CA GLY A 102 -4.04 1.18 -9.13
C GLY A 102 -3.81 2.34 -10.10
N THR A 103 -3.75 3.57 -9.59
CA THR A 103 -3.42 4.76 -10.39
C THR A 103 -2.16 5.43 -9.87
N LEU A 104 -1.23 5.78 -10.75
CA LEU A 104 0.03 6.43 -10.40
C LEU A 104 -0.01 7.88 -10.84
N TYR A 105 0.47 8.77 -9.98
CA TYR A 105 0.46 10.20 -10.19
C TYR A 105 1.89 10.73 -10.10
N PHE A 106 2.35 11.25 -11.23
CA PHE A 106 3.67 11.86 -11.38
C PHE A 106 3.54 13.33 -11.75
N VAL A 107 4.58 14.11 -11.45
CA VAL A 107 4.77 15.43 -12.05
C VAL A 107 4.86 15.28 -13.58
N PRO A 108 4.16 16.10 -14.39
CA PRO A 108 4.22 15.98 -15.84
C PRO A 108 5.67 16.05 -16.37
N PRO A 109 6.09 15.10 -17.22
CA PRO A 109 7.45 15.09 -17.74
C PRO A 109 7.63 16.24 -18.75
N THR A 110 8.79 16.89 -18.69
CA THR A 110 9.17 18.02 -19.58
C THR A 110 9.80 17.54 -20.88
N ASN A 111 10.28 16.30 -20.92
CA ASN A 111 10.96 15.71 -22.07
C ASN A 111 10.71 14.20 -22.18
N ALA A 112 11.14 13.62 -23.31
CA ALA A 112 10.95 12.22 -23.60
C ALA A 112 11.71 11.28 -22.64
N TYR A 113 12.86 11.70 -22.11
CA TYR A 113 13.62 10.89 -21.17
C TYR A 113 12.86 10.75 -19.85
N GLU A 114 12.42 11.86 -19.25
CA GLU A 114 11.61 11.87 -18.02
C GLU A 114 10.35 11.01 -18.15
N ARG A 115 9.68 11.09 -19.31
CA ARG A 115 8.56 10.22 -19.62
C ARG A 115 8.93 8.74 -19.57
N LEU A 116 10.06 8.35 -20.16
CA LEU A 116 10.55 6.96 -20.09
C LEU A 116 10.88 6.52 -18.66
N GLN A 117 11.37 7.44 -17.81
CA GLN A 117 11.61 7.14 -16.40
C GLN A 117 10.29 6.79 -15.67
N GLN A 118 9.23 7.57 -15.92
CA GLN A 118 7.89 7.31 -15.37
C GLN A 118 7.29 6.00 -15.89
N GLU A 119 7.44 5.70 -17.19
CA GLU A 119 6.98 4.43 -17.75
C GLU A 119 7.68 3.22 -17.14
N LEU A 120 9.00 3.31 -16.87
CA LEU A 120 9.71 2.24 -16.17
C LEU A 120 9.18 2.04 -14.75
N ALA A 121 8.88 3.12 -14.02
CA ALA A 121 8.26 3.05 -12.70
C ALA A 121 6.88 2.37 -12.76
N SER A 122 6.04 2.78 -13.72
CA SER A 122 4.70 2.22 -13.92
C SER A 122 4.71 0.73 -14.27
N VAL A 123 5.58 0.31 -15.19
CA VAL A 123 5.73 -1.11 -15.54
C VAL A 123 6.23 -1.91 -14.34
N THR A 124 7.21 -1.37 -13.60
CA THR A 124 7.74 -2.03 -12.42
C THR A 124 6.67 -2.20 -11.35
N PHE A 125 5.91 -1.14 -11.05
CA PHE A 125 4.76 -1.18 -10.15
C PHE A 125 3.77 -2.30 -10.53
N LYS A 126 3.39 -2.38 -11.81
CA LYS A 126 2.46 -3.41 -12.29
C LYS A 126 2.97 -4.83 -12.01
N GLU A 127 4.27 -5.10 -12.17
CA GLU A 127 4.83 -6.43 -11.85
C GLU A 127 4.74 -6.77 -10.36
N TYR A 128 4.98 -5.79 -9.46
CA TYR A 128 4.82 -6.02 -8.02
C TYR A 128 3.36 -6.14 -7.60
N ALA A 129 2.47 -5.34 -8.19
CA ALA A 129 1.03 -5.49 -7.97
C ALA A 129 0.52 -6.89 -8.35
N LEU A 130 1.07 -7.48 -9.44
CA LEU A 130 0.77 -8.87 -9.82
C LEU A 130 1.34 -9.89 -8.82
N GLN A 131 2.52 -9.62 -8.24
CA GLN A 131 3.09 -10.47 -7.19
C GLN A 131 2.22 -10.48 -5.92
N ASP A 132 1.71 -9.31 -5.51
CA ASP A 132 0.81 -9.17 -4.37
C ASP A 132 -0.53 -9.87 -4.65
N ALA A 133 -1.10 -9.67 -5.86
CA ALA A 133 -2.33 -10.32 -6.28
C ALA A 133 -2.24 -11.85 -6.21
N ASN A 134 -1.15 -12.44 -6.69
CA ASN A 134 -0.93 -13.89 -6.58
C ASN A 134 -0.92 -14.37 -5.13
N THR A 135 -0.38 -13.58 -4.20
CA THR A 135 -0.37 -13.91 -2.77
C THR A 135 -1.77 -13.84 -2.17
N LEU A 136 -2.57 -12.84 -2.55
CA LEU A 136 -3.97 -12.72 -2.14
C LEU A 136 -4.82 -13.89 -2.64
N GLU A 137 -4.70 -14.25 -3.92
CA GLU A 137 -5.46 -15.36 -4.54
C GLU A 137 -5.09 -16.71 -3.90
N ALA A 138 -3.80 -16.96 -3.66
CA ALA A 138 -3.34 -18.15 -2.97
C ALA A 138 -3.89 -18.21 -1.53
N THR A 139 -3.87 -17.08 -0.81
CA THR A 139 -4.40 -16.99 0.56
C THR A 139 -5.91 -17.26 0.58
N GLN A 140 -6.68 -16.62 -0.30
CA GLN A 140 -8.12 -16.85 -0.40
C GLN A 140 -8.42 -18.32 -0.70
N THR A 141 -7.72 -18.93 -1.65
CA THR A 141 -7.90 -20.35 -2.01
C THR A 141 -7.68 -21.27 -0.82
N MET A 142 -6.69 -20.97 0.03
CA MET A 142 -6.42 -21.75 1.23
C MET A 142 -7.47 -21.55 2.32
N ILE A 143 -7.97 -20.31 2.49
CA ILE A 143 -9.05 -20.00 3.44
C ILE A 143 -10.34 -20.76 3.08
N GLU A 144 -10.70 -20.81 1.79
CA GLU A 144 -11.91 -21.52 1.31
C GLU A 144 -11.90 -23.03 1.61
N ASN A 145 -10.73 -23.63 1.87
CA ASN A 145 -10.65 -25.05 2.22
C ASN A 145 -11.15 -25.33 3.65
N GLY A 146 -11.06 -24.34 4.56
CA GLY A 146 -11.53 -24.47 5.95
C GLY A 146 -10.68 -25.40 6.85
N VAL A 147 -9.54 -25.89 6.38
CA VAL A 147 -8.61 -26.72 7.19
C VAL A 147 -7.95 -25.92 8.31
N VAL A 148 -7.67 -24.63 8.05
CA VAL A 148 -7.15 -23.68 9.04
C VAL A 148 -8.23 -22.66 9.32
N ASP A 149 -8.62 -22.54 10.59
CA ASP A 149 -9.67 -21.63 11.06
C ASP A 149 -9.14 -20.41 11.84
N THR A 150 -7.84 -20.41 12.11
CA THR A 150 -7.17 -19.42 12.96
C THR A 150 -5.83 -19.01 12.35
N PHE A 151 -5.60 -17.70 12.28
CA PHE A 151 -4.39 -17.11 11.71
C PHE A 151 -3.73 -16.20 12.76
N PRO A 152 -2.60 -16.63 13.34
CA PRO A 152 -1.91 -15.80 14.31
C PRO A 152 -1.24 -14.61 13.61
N LEU A 153 -1.61 -13.39 14.00
CA LEU A 153 -0.96 -12.17 13.54
C LEU A 153 0.19 -11.79 14.48
N CYS A 154 1.33 -11.36 13.94
CA CYS A 154 2.47 -10.86 14.68
C CYS A 154 2.36 -9.36 15.00
N ASP A 155 3.29 -8.84 15.80
CA ASP A 155 3.23 -7.43 16.24
C ASP A 155 3.38 -6.42 15.10
N GLN A 156 4.05 -6.81 14.01
CA GLN A 156 4.18 -5.97 12.81
C GLN A 156 2.84 -5.83 12.06
N GLU A 157 1.89 -6.71 12.31
CA GLU A 157 0.57 -6.77 11.68
C GLU A 157 -0.50 -6.04 12.51
N VAL A 158 -0.09 -5.13 13.41
CA VAL A 158 -1.00 -4.36 14.27
C VAL A 158 -2.06 -3.58 13.47
N MET A 159 -1.73 -3.10 12.26
CA MET A 159 -2.72 -2.42 11.40
C MET A 159 -3.70 -3.40 10.75
N LEU A 160 -3.29 -4.65 10.48
CA LEU A 160 -4.24 -5.71 10.06
C LEU A 160 -5.19 -6.07 11.20
N ARG A 161 -4.68 -6.15 12.44
CA ARG A 161 -5.53 -6.33 13.64
C ARG A 161 -6.55 -5.20 13.79
N HIS A 162 -6.13 -3.96 13.55
CA HIS A 162 -7.03 -2.80 13.55
C HIS A 162 -8.10 -2.91 12.46
N LEU A 163 -7.72 -3.19 11.21
CA LEU A 163 -8.65 -3.38 10.09
C LEU A 163 -9.72 -4.44 10.40
N HIS A 164 -9.32 -5.61 10.92
CA HIS A 164 -10.26 -6.67 11.30
C HIS A 164 -11.16 -6.27 12.48
N THR A 165 -10.68 -5.43 13.40
CA THR A 165 -11.49 -4.92 14.53
C THR A 165 -12.55 -3.95 14.03
N VAL A 166 -12.17 -3.01 13.17
CA VAL A 166 -13.08 -2.04 12.55
C VAL A 166 -14.12 -2.75 11.70
N ALA A 167 -13.71 -3.65 10.80
CA ALA A 167 -14.65 -4.38 9.94
C ALA A 167 -15.68 -5.18 10.74
N ARG A 168 -15.24 -5.92 11.77
CA ARG A 168 -16.16 -6.65 12.67
C ARG A 168 -17.15 -5.72 13.36
N LYS A 169 -16.67 -4.59 13.89
CA LYS A 169 -17.55 -3.60 14.53
C LYS A 169 -18.64 -3.10 13.58
N TYR A 170 -18.30 -2.74 12.34
CA TYR A 170 -19.29 -2.28 11.36
C TYR A 170 -20.33 -3.36 11.02
N VAL A 171 -19.90 -4.62 10.91
CA VAL A 171 -20.81 -5.74 10.69
C VAL A 171 -21.72 -5.97 11.89
N ASP A 172 -21.18 -5.99 13.10
CA ASP A 172 -21.95 -6.20 14.33
C ASP A 172 -22.98 -5.08 14.55
N ASP A 173 -22.57 -3.82 14.34
CA ASP A 173 -23.46 -2.67 14.42
C ASP A 173 -24.62 -2.83 13.41
N HIS A 174 -24.32 -3.18 12.16
CA HIS A 174 -25.34 -3.41 11.12
C HIS A 174 -26.30 -4.57 11.45
N LEU A 175 -25.79 -5.69 11.98
CA LEU A 175 -26.60 -6.83 12.39
C LEU A 175 -27.52 -6.50 13.57
N SER A 176 -27.03 -5.68 14.50
CA SER A 176 -27.82 -5.21 15.65
C SER A 176 -28.98 -4.31 15.22
N GLU A 177 -28.77 -3.44 14.23
CA GLU A 177 -29.78 -2.54 13.68
C GLU A 177 -30.84 -3.30 12.86
N THR A 178 -30.43 -4.32 12.11
CA THR A 178 -31.31 -5.09 11.22
C THR A 178 -32.00 -6.27 11.89
N GLY A 179 -31.66 -6.59 13.15
CA GLY A 179 -32.20 -7.75 13.87
C GLY A 179 -31.76 -9.10 13.30
N THR A 180 -30.79 -9.11 12.38
CA THR A 180 -30.28 -10.34 11.75
C THR A 180 -29.16 -10.89 12.62
N THR A 181 -29.31 -12.09 13.18
CA THR A 181 -28.25 -12.71 14.00
C THR A 181 -27.32 -13.53 13.11
N VAL A 182 -26.17 -12.98 12.70
CA VAL A 182 -25.07 -13.77 12.11
C VAL A 182 -23.98 -13.95 13.17
N ARG A 183 -23.61 -15.19 13.48
CA ARG A 183 -22.49 -15.49 14.39
C ARG A 183 -21.19 -15.53 13.60
N ILE A 184 -20.36 -14.50 13.74
CA ILE A 184 -18.96 -14.53 13.28
C ILE A 184 -18.15 -15.14 14.43
N SER A 185 -17.48 -16.28 14.19
CA SER A 185 -16.60 -16.85 15.21
C SER A 185 -15.42 -15.92 15.45
N ALA A 186 -15.10 -15.66 16.71
CA ALA A 186 -13.90 -14.91 17.07
C ALA A 186 -12.68 -15.78 16.76
N ALA A 187 -12.04 -15.53 15.62
CA ALA A 187 -10.68 -16.00 15.41
C ALA A 187 -9.80 -15.40 16.52
N SER A 188 -9.22 -16.29 17.34
CA SER A 188 -8.33 -16.00 18.47
C SER A 188 -6.88 -15.92 18.00
#